data_AF-A0A9J6FAN8-F1
#
_entry.id   AF-A0A9J6FAN8-F1
#
_cell.length_a   1.000
_cell.length_b   1.000
_cell.length_c   1.000
_cell.angle_alpha   90.00
_cell.angle_beta   90.00
_cell.angle_gamma   90.00
#
_symmetry.space_group_name_H-M   'P 1'
#
loop_
_entity.id
_entity.type
_entity.pdbx_description
1 polymer ?
#
loop_
_entity_poly.entity_id
_entity_poly.type
_entity_poly.pdbx_seq_one_letter_code
_entity_poly.pdbx_strand_id
1 'polypeptide(L)'
;MRASGLTPPPTFLFTPGRPAVAWPQSIRIVENFLLASGASDLWPDRRKALLLHSLGVEGQRIFHTLPLQSSGNAKPGEPTTTDTDS
;
A
#
# COMPACT_ATOMS: atom_id res chain seq x y z
N MET A 1 3.57 10.19 19.69
CA MET A 1 4.67 10.12 18.71
C MET A 1 4.50 11.26 17.73
N ARG A 2 5.28 12.33 17.87
CA ARG A 2 5.30 13.40 16.87
C ARG A 2 6.09 12.89 15.67
N ALA A 3 5.54 13.03 14.47
CA ALA A 3 6.33 12.89 13.26
C ALA A 3 7.56 13.79 13.44
N SER A 4 8.75 13.22 13.25
CA SER A 4 10.01 13.95 13.18
C SER A 4 9.82 15.21 12.33
N GLY A 5 10.55 16.29 12.58
CA GLY A 5 10.49 17.55 11.81
C GLY A 5 10.91 17.44 10.34
N LEU A 6 10.78 16.26 9.75
CA LEU A 6 11.00 15.92 8.36
C LEU A 6 9.81 16.35 7.52
N THR A 7 10.11 16.97 6.40
CA THR A 7 9.10 17.27 5.38
C THR A 7 8.52 15.97 4.84
N PRO A 8 7.19 15.81 4.77
CA PRO A 8 6.57 14.63 4.17
C PRO A 8 6.96 14.51 2.68
N PRO A 9 6.95 13.28 2.12
CA PRO A 9 7.21 13.07 0.71
C PRO A 9 6.27 13.88 -0.17
N PRO A 10 6.74 14.40 -1.32
CA PRO A 10 5.85 14.99 -2.32
C PRO A 10 4.86 13.93 -2.81
N THR A 11 3.61 14.35 -3.07
CA THR A 11 2.58 13.45 -3.61
C THR A 11 2.93 13.01 -5.02
N PHE A 12 2.84 11.71 -5.30
CA PHE A 12 3.19 11.13 -6.60
C PHE A 12 2.29 11.61 -7.74
N LEU A 13 0.97 11.56 -7.54
CA LEU A 13 -0.04 11.87 -8.55
C LEU A 13 -1.19 12.69 -7.94
N PHE A 14 -1.00 14.01 -7.91
CA PHE A 14 -2.02 14.95 -7.43
C PHE A 14 -3.12 15.22 -8.48
N THR A 15 -2.74 15.38 -9.74
CA THR A 15 -3.65 15.60 -10.89
C THR A 15 -3.52 14.48 -11.92
N PRO A 16 -4.52 14.27 -12.80
CA PRO A 16 -4.42 13.27 -13.86
C PRO A 16 -3.26 13.58 -14.81
N GLY A 17 -2.58 12.55 -15.29
CA GLY A 17 -1.51 12.68 -16.29
C GLY A 17 -0.14 12.23 -15.78
N ARG A 18 0.91 12.92 -16.23
CA ARG A 18 2.29 12.54 -15.94
C ARG A 18 2.68 12.96 -14.51
N PRO A 19 3.14 12.02 -13.66
CA PRO A 19 3.63 12.36 -12.33
C PRO A 19 4.94 13.16 -12.42
N ALA A 20 5.19 14.01 -11.43
CA ALA A 20 6.40 14.85 -11.37
C ALA A 20 7.69 14.03 -11.20
N VAL A 21 7.58 12.85 -10.58
CA VAL A 21 8.68 11.93 -10.31
C VAL A 21 8.29 10.56 -10.86
N ALA A 22 9.26 9.80 -11.40
CA ALA A 22 9.01 8.45 -11.88
C ALA A 22 8.64 7.51 -10.70
N TRP A 23 7.79 6.52 -10.95
CA TRP A 23 7.31 5.60 -9.91
C TRP A 23 8.42 4.95 -9.07
N PRO A 24 9.48 4.35 -9.65
CA PRO A 24 10.55 3.75 -8.84
C PRO A 24 11.26 4.75 -7.92
N GLN A 25 11.39 6.00 -8.37
CA GLN A 25 12.00 7.06 -7.57
C GLN A 25 11.06 7.50 -6.43
N SER A 26 9.75 7.57 -6.69
CA SER A 26 8.75 7.86 -5.66
C SER A 26 8.79 6.84 -4.53
N ILE A 27 8.91 5.55 -4.85
CA ILE A 27 9.02 4.48 -3.85
C ILE A 27 10.23 4.71 -2.94
N ARG A 28 11.41 4.95 -3.52
CA ARG A 28 12.65 5.21 -2.74
C ARG A 28 12.51 6.42 -1.82
N ILE A 29 11.88 7.49 -2.29
CA ILE A 29 11.65 8.71 -1.46
C ILE A 29 10.78 8.37 -0.25
N VAL A 30 9.70 7.62 -0.46
CA VAL A 30 8.77 7.24 0.61
C VAL A 30 9.43 6.26 1.59
N GLU A 31 10.18 5.27 1.11
CA GLU A 31 10.93 4.32 1.96
C GLU A 31 11.95 5.05 2.84
N ASN A 32 12.73 5.97 2.27
CA ASN A 32 13.69 6.78 3.02
C ASN A 32 13.00 7.64 4.08
N PHE A 33 11.85 8.24 3.74
CA PHE A 33 11.06 8.99 4.71
C PHE A 33 10.55 8.10 5.85
N LEU A 34 10.04 6.90 5.54
CA LEU A 34 9.56 5.97 6.57
C LEU A 34 10.69 5.57 7.52
N LEU A 35 11.87 5.26 6.97
CA LEU A 35 13.05 4.92 7.76
C LEU A 35 13.50 6.10 8.63
N ALA A 36 13.68 7.29 8.05
CA ALA A 36 14.20 8.47 8.75
C ALA A 36 13.23 9.03 9.81
N SER A 37 11.92 8.88 9.59
CA SER A 37 10.88 9.33 10.53
C SER A 37 10.59 8.33 11.66
N GLY A 38 11.17 7.13 11.61
CA GLY A 38 10.79 6.00 12.46
C GLY A 38 9.39 5.45 12.14
N ALA A 39 8.79 5.88 11.03
CA ALA A 39 7.49 5.39 10.59
C ALA A 39 7.54 3.97 10.00
N SER A 40 8.75 3.43 9.77
CA SER A 40 9.00 2.02 9.44
C SER A 40 8.42 1.06 10.49
N ASP A 41 8.42 1.47 11.75
CA ASP A 41 8.05 0.63 12.90
C ASP A 41 6.54 0.70 13.21
N LEU A 42 5.79 1.47 12.42
CA LEU A 42 4.35 1.60 12.58
C LEU A 42 3.61 0.33 12.14
N TRP A 43 2.44 0.14 12.73
CA TRP A 43 1.48 -0.90 12.35
C TRP A 43 1.23 -0.92 10.83
N PRO A 44 1.05 -2.11 10.21
CA PRO A 44 0.87 -2.25 8.76
C PRO A 44 -0.19 -1.30 8.18
N ASP A 45 -1.33 -1.15 8.85
CA ASP A 45 -2.41 -0.26 8.41
C ASP A 45 -1.99 1.21 8.37
N ARG A 46 -1.16 1.63 9.32
CA ARG A 46 -0.65 3.00 9.39
C ARG A 46 0.41 3.25 8.32
N ARG A 47 1.27 2.25 8.03
CA ARG A 47 2.18 2.31 6.88
C ARG A 47 1.40 2.40 5.57
N LYS A 48 0.37 1.58 5.39
CA LYS A 48 -0.54 1.65 4.24
C LYS A 48 -1.18 3.03 4.09
N ALA A 49 -1.69 3.61 5.17
CA ALA A 49 -2.27 4.94 5.16
C ALA A 49 -1.25 6.02 4.74
N LEU A 50 0.01 5.94 5.18
CA LEU A 50 1.08 6.85 4.77
C LEU A 50 1.45 6.69 3.28
N LEU A 51 1.47 5.45 2.78
CA LEU A 51 1.70 5.18 1.35
C LEU A 51 0.57 5.78 0.51
N LEU A 52 -0.69 5.55 0.90
CA LEU A 52 -1.86 6.12 0.23
C LEU A 52 -1.83 7.65 0.29
N HIS A 53 -1.47 8.25 1.42
CA HIS A 53 -1.29 9.69 1.53
C HIS A 53 -0.25 10.23 0.52
N SER A 54 0.88 9.53 0.39
CA SER A 54 1.96 9.88 -0.54
C SER A 54 1.57 9.72 -2.02
N LEU A 55 0.48 9.01 -2.34
CA LEU A 55 -0.01 8.91 -3.72
C LEU A 55 -0.63 10.21 -4.25
N GLY A 56 -1.20 11.05 -3.39
CA GLY A 56 -2.03 12.18 -3.81
C GLY A 56 -3.45 11.78 -4.23
N VAL A 57 -4.30 12.77 -4.48
CA VAL A 57 -5.75 12.58 -4.70
C VAL A 57 -6.04 11.67 -5.89
N GLU A 58 -5.38 11.88 -7.02
CA GLU A 58 -5.60 11.05 -8.22
C GLU A 58 -5.01 9.65 -8.08
N GLY A 59 -3.86 9.51 -7.43
CA GLY A 59 -3.32 8.19 -7.12
C GLY A 59 -4.22 7.37 -6.19
N GLN A 60 -4.83 8.01 -5.19
CA GLN A 60 -5.83 7.37 -4.33
C GLN A 60 -7.09 6.99 -5.11
N ARG A 61 -7.60 7.88 -5.98
CA ARG A 61 -8.76 7.57 -6.83
C ARG A 61 -8.51 6.30 -7.65
N ILE A 62 -7.35 6.19 -8.29
CA ILE A 62 -6.97 4.99 -9.05
C ILE A 62 -6.91 3.77 -8.12
N PHE A 63 -6.26 3.88 -6.96
CA PHE A 63 -6.16 2.79 -6.00
C PHE A 63 -7.54 2.24 -5.59
N HIS A 64 -8.52 3.10 -5.35
CA HIS A 64 -9.87 2.69 -4.96
C HIS A 64 -10.68 2.06 -6.10
N THR A 65 -10.26 2.23 -7.35
CA THR A 65 -10.86 1.50 -8.49
C THR A 65 -10.27 0.11 -8.71
N LEU A 66 -9.15 -0.21 -8.04
CA LEU A 66 -8.56 -1.53 -8.16
C LEU A 66 -9.42 -2.56 -7.40
N PRO A 67 -9.62 -3.77 -7.97
CA PRO A 67 -10.32 -4.82 -7.26
C PRO A 67 -9.60 -5.11 -5.95
N LEU A 68 -10.35 -5.29 -4.87
CA LEU A 68 -9.79 -5.72 -3.59
C LEU A 68 -9.06 -7.04 -3.86
N GLN A 69 -7.73 -7.02 -3.78
CA GLN A 69 -6.96 -8.24 -3.89
C GLN A 69 -7.39 -9.11 -2.71
N SER A 70 -8.26 -10.08 -2.99
CA SER A 70 -8.57 -11.16 -2.05
C SER A 70 -7.23 -11.70 -1.60
N SER A 71 -6.89 -11.47 -0.33
CA SER A 71 -5.73 -12.11 0.29
C SER A 71 -6.04 -13.60 0.34
N GLY A 72 -5.71 -14.28 -0.76
CA GLY A 72 -5.87 -15.71 -0.90
C GLY A 72 -4.84 -16.43 -0.05
N ASN A 73 -5.12 -16.53 1.25
CA ASN A 73 -4.69 -17.68 2.03
C ASN A 73 -5.91 -18.23 2.79
N ALA A 74 -6.95 -18.59 2.03
CA ALA A 74 -7.91 -19.59 2.46
C ALA A 74 -7.28 -20.97 2.21
N LYS A 75 -6.83 -21.58 3.30
CA LYS A 75 -6.31 -22.94 3.45
C LYS A 75 -7.15 -23.98 2.66
N PRO A 76 -6.57 -24.80 1.77
CA PRO A 76 -7.25 -26.01 1.28
C PRO A 76 -7.16 -27.08 2.36
N GLY A 77 -8.15 -27.09 3.25
CA GLY A 77 -8.41 -28.23 4.12
C GLY A 77 -9.78 -28.78 3.77
N GLU A 78 -9.86 -29.61 2.72
CA GLU A 78 -10.99 -30.52 2.51
C GLU A 78 -10.66 -31.60 1.47
N PRO A 79 -10.27 -32.81 1.87
CA PRO A 79 -10.62 -34.01 1.13
C PRO A 79 -11.99 -34.50 1.63
N THR A 80 -13.02 -34.25 0.84
CA THR A 80 -14.34 -34.89 0.97
C THR A 80 -14.15 -36.40 0.80
N THR A 81 -14.12 -37.12 1.92
CA THR A 81 -14.21 -38.60 1.95
C THR A 81 -15.59 -39.05 1.48
N THR A 82 -15.58 -39.76 0.36
CA THR A 82 -16.30 -41.02 0.08
C THR A 82 -17.76 -41.11 0.51
N ASP A 83 -18.65 -41.10 -0.48
CA ASP A 83 -19.74 -42.08 -0.55
C ASP A 83 -20.15 -42.29 -2.02
N THR A 84 -19.77 -43.43 -2.60
CA THR A 84 -20.48 -44.04 -3.72
C THR A 84 -20.26 -45.55 -3.65
N ASP A 85 -21.31 -46.20 -3.17
CA ASP A 85 -21.69 -47.61 -3.19
C ASP A 85 -21.33 -48.37 -4.49
N SER A 86 -20.68 -49.53 -4.34
CA SER A 86 -20.77 -50.74 -5.19
C SER A 86 -19.98 -51.91 -4.60
#